data_AF-A0A3P7GIN6-F1
#
_entry.id   AF-A0A3P7GIN6-F1
#
_cell.length_a   1.000
_cell.length_b   1.000
_cell.length_c   1.000
_cell.angle_alpha   90.00
_cell.angle_beta   90.00
_cell.angle_gamma   90.00
#
_symmetry.space_group_name_H-M   'P 1'
#
loop_
_entity.id
_entity.type
_entity.pdbx_description
1 polymer ?
#
loop_
_entity_poly.entity_id
_entity_poly.type
_entity_poly.pdbx_seq_one_letter_code
_entity_poly.pdbx_strand_id
1 'polypeptide(L)'
;KRLITSVRPGVRFREIGNVIQKHANAHGLSVVKSYCGHGIHRLFHTLPNVPHYAKNKVTGVMKAGNTFTIEPMVNAGGHNSERWPDNWTAVTSDGKPSAQFEQTLLVTDSGCDVLTARNTGRPWFMDQLEKSYS
;
A
#
# COMPACT_ATOMS: atom_id res chain seq x y z
N LYS A 1 1.20 11.60 3.01
CA LYS A 1 1.24 12.74 2.05
C LYS A 1 2.11 12.44 0.83
N ARG A 2 3.42 12.14 0.96
CA ARG A 2 4.34 11.96 -0.18
C ARG A 2 3.89 10.94 -1.25
N LEU A 3 3.31 9.82 -0.84
CA LEU A 3 2.86 8.79 -1.77
C LEU A 3 1.66 9.23 -2.63
N ILE A 4 0.64 9.80 -1.99
CA ILE A 4 -0.61 10.21 -2.66
C ILE A 4 -0.31 11.26 -3.72
N THR A 5 0.60 12.20 -3.46
CA THR A 5 1.02 13.22 -4.44
C THR A 5 1.70 12.63 -5.69
N SER A 6 2.22 11.39 -5.62
CA SER A 6 2.81 10.70 -6.76
C SER A 6 1.78 9.96 -7.62
N VAL A 7 0.54 9.82 -7.15
CA VAL A 7 -0.54 9.15 -7.90
C VAL A 7 -1.22 10.17 -8.79
N ARG A 8 -0.86 10.16 -10.07
CA ARG A 8 -1.38 11.08 -11.10
C ARG A 8 -1.09 10.52 -12.50
N PRO A 9 -1.76 11.02 -13.55
CA PRO A 9 -1.49 10.60 -14.92
C PRO A 9 0.00 10.72 -15.29
N GLY A 10 0.50 9.76 -16.06
CA GLY A 10 1.89 9.75 -16.56
C GLY A 10 2.92 9.13 -15.60
N VAL A 11 2.58 8.89 -14.33
CA VAL A 11 3.47 8.20 -13.38
C VAL A 11 3.39 6.69 -13.56
N ARG A 12 4.53 5.99 -13.50
CA ARG A 12 4.58 4.53 -13.61
C ARG A 12 4.13 3.87 -12.31
N PHE A 13 3.35 2.80 -12.38
CA PHE A 13 2.90 2.04 -11.19
C PHE A 13 4.07 1.57 -10.32
N ARG A 14 5.20 1.18 -10.92
CA ARG A 14 6.39 0.75 -10.19
C ARG A 14 6.96 1.78 -9.21
N GLU A 15 6.67 3.07 -9.40
CA GLU A 15 7.19 4.14 -8.56
C GLU A 15 6.59 4.11 -7.14
N ILE A 16 5.36 3.58 -6.99
CA ILE A 16 4.72 3.38 -5.69
C ILE A 16 5.63 2.60 -4.74
N GLY A 17 6.18 1.48 -5.22
CA GLY A 17 7.06 0.65 -4.41
C GLY A 17 8.40 1.32 -4.06
N ASN A 18 8.93 2.19 -4.94
CA ASN A 18 10.14 2.96 -4.64
C ASN A 18 9.91 3.93 -3.47
N VAL A 19 8.79 4.65 -3.48
CA VAL A 19 8.42 5.61 -2.43
C VAL A 19 8.16 4.89 -1.10
N ILE A 20 7.37 3.80 -1.14
CA ILE A 20 7.02 3.04 0.06
C ILE A 20 8.26 2.42 0.71
N GLN A 21 9.05 1.66 -0.05
CA GLN A 21 10.19 0.96 0.54
C GLN A 21 11.27 1.93 1.02
N LYS A 22 11.48 3.06 0.35
CA LYS A 22 12.38 4.10 0.86
C LYS A 22 11.93 4.62 2.23
N HIS A 23 10.63 4.81 2.44
CA HIS A 23 10.10 5.28 3.71
C HIS A 23 10.17 4.21 4.80
N ALA A 24 9.80 2.96 4.49
CA ALA A 24 9.87 1.84 5.43
C ALA A 24 11.31 1.58 5.90
N ASN A 25 12.26 1.47 4.97
CA ASN A 25 13.66 1.22 5.29
C ASN A 25 14.25 2.32 6.19
N ALA A 26 13.85 3.58 6.01
CA ALA A 26 14.30 4.70 6.84
C ALA A 26 13.85 4.59 8.32
N HIS A 27 12.87 3.73 8.62
CA HIS A 27 12.39 3.46 9.97
C HIS A 27 12.79 2.05 10.46
N GLY A 28 13.75 1.39 9.78
CA GLY A 28 14.18 0.04 10.14
C GLY A 28 13.14 -1.05 9.88
N LEU A 29 12.12 -0.76 9.06
CA LEU A 29 11.06 -1.70 8.67
C LEU A 29 11.37 -2.31 7.30
N SER A 30 10.79 -3.47 7.03
CA SER A 30 10.83 -4.10 5.70
C SER A 30 9.45 -4.11 5.04
N VAL A 31 9.41 -4.35 3.74
CA VAL A 31 8.16 -4.35 2.94
C VAL A 31 7.93 -5.73 2.36
N VAL A 32 6.75 -6.30 2.62
CA VAL A 32 6.35 -7.62 2.10
C VAL A 32 6.34 -7.61 0.57
N LYS A 33 6.81 -8.70 -0.04
CA LYS A 33 6.92 -8.84 -1.51
C LYS A 33 5.88 -9.75 -2.15
N SER A 34 5.29 -10.65 -1.38
CA SER A 34 4.37 -11.70 -1.86
C SER A 34 2.98 -11.17 -2.21
N TYR A 35 2.61 -10.02 -1.65
CA TYR A 35 1.30 -9.39 -1.80
C TYR A 35 1.44 -7.97 -2.35
N CYS A 36 0.47 -7.54 -3.14
CA CYS A 36 0.48 -6.25 -3.81
C CYS A 36 -0.91 -5.63 -3.79
N GLY A 37 -0.98 -4.31 -4.00
CA GLY A 37 -2.24 -3.68 -4.37
C GLY A 37 -2.72 -4.17 -5.74
N HIS A 38 -3.95 -3.83 -6.07
CA HIS A 38 -4.63 -4.33 -7.25
C HIS A 38 -5.56 -3.28 -7.85
N GLY A 39 -5.89 -3.43 -9.13
CA GLY A 39 -7.03 -2.74 -9.71
C GLY A 39 -8.31 -3.20 -9.03
N ILE A 40 -9.26 -2.28 -8.86
CA ILE A 40 -10.54 -2.56 -8.23
C ILE A 40 -11.64 -1.75 -8.92
N HIS A 41 -12.72 -2.43 -9.30
CA HIS A 41 -13.93 -1.84 -9.87
C HIS A 41 -15.04 -2.91 -9.88
N ARG A 42 -15.64 -3.20 -11.03
CA ARG A 42 -16.56 -4.34 -11.22
C ARG A 42 -15.96 -5.72 -10.91
N LEU A 43 -14.64 -5.80 -10.78
CA LEU A 43 -13.90 -6.99 -10.35
C LEU A 43 -13.26 -6.69 -9.00
N PHE A 44 -13.25 -7.70 -8.12
CA PHE A 44 -12.65 -7.55 -6.79
C PHE A 44 -11.14 -7.32 -6.91
N HIS A 45 -10.42 -8.24 -7.56
CA HIS A 45 -8.99 -8.10 -7.86
C HIS A 45 -8.78 -8.13 -9.38
N THR A 46 -8.13 -7.12 -9.93
CA THR A 46 -7.81 -7.02 -11.37
C THR A 46 -6.51 -6.23 -11.58
N LEU A 47 -6.10 -6.05 -12.83
CA LEU A 47 -4.97 -5.18 -13.18
C LEU A 47 -5.30 -3.71 -12.89
N PRO A 48 -4.30 -2.89 -12.51
CA PRO A 48 -2.87 -3.23 -12.40
C PRO A 48 -2.54 -3.95 -11.08
N ASN A 49 -1.53 -4.82 -11.11
CA ASN A 49 -0.85 -5.20 -9.86
C ASN A 49 -0.01 -4.00 -9.38
N VAL A 50 0.05 -3.77 -8.07
CA VAL A 50 0.74 -2.61 -7.48
C VAL A 50 1.72 -3.06 -6.39
N PRO A 51 2.93 -3.51 -6.75
CA PRO A 51 3.91 -3.95 -5.76
C PRO A 51 4.40 -2.80 -4.87
N HIS A 52 4.57 -3.08 -3.58
CA HIS A 52 4.95 -2.09 -2.57
C HIS A 52 6.47 -1.97 -2.36
N TYR A 53 7.27 -2.85 -2.97
CA TYR A 53 8.73 -2.86 -2.85
C TYR A 53 9.41 -2.13 -4.03
N ALA A 54 10.57 -1.53 -3.78
CA ALA A 54 11.39 -0.85 -4.77
C ALA A 54 12.00 -1.81 -5.80
N LYS A 55 12.35 -1.28 -6.97
CA LYS A 55 12.93 -2.05 -8.10
C LYS A 55 12.03 -3.22 -8.56
N ASN A 56 10.74 -3.17 -8.26
CA ASN A 56 9.77 -4.09 -8.83
C ASN A 56 9.69 -3.91 -10.37
N LYS A 57 9.22 -4.95 -11.05
CA LYS A 57 9.19 -5.01 -12.52
C LYS A 57 7.81 -4.73 -13.10
N VAL A 58 6.86 -4.20 -12.32
CA VAL A 58 5.51 -3.98 -12.86
C VAL A 58 5.54 -2.95 -13.98
N THR A 59 4.80 -3.23 -15.03
CA THR A 59 4.60 -2.35 -16.18
C THR A 59 3.35 -1.50 -16.00
N GLY A 60 3.21 -0.47 -16.83
CA GLY A 60 2.04 0.39 -16.84
C GLY A 60 2.30 1.80 -16.31
N VAL A 61 1.49 2.71 -16.83
CA VAL A 61 1.51 4.13 -16.51
C VAL A 61 0.09 4.50 -16.10
N MET A 62 -0.03 5.21 -14.99
CA MET A 62 -1.31 5.70 -14.48
C MET A 62 -1.96 6.62 -15.51
N LYS A 63 -3.26 6.48 -15.69
CA LYS A 63 -4.13 7.31 -16.52
C LYS A 63 -5.34 7.75 -15.71
N ALA A 64 -5.91 8.90 -16.05
CA ALA A 64 -7.18 9.34 -15.48
C ALA A 64 -8.25 8.23 -15.66
N GLY A 65 -9.06 8.02 -14.63
CA GLY A 65 -10.03 6.93 -14.56
C GLY A 65 -9.48 5.58 -14.09
N ASN A 66 -8.18 5.43 -13.85
CA ASN A 66 -7.67 4.23 -13.20
C ASN A 66 -8.12 4.19 -11.74
N THR A 67 -8.69 3.05 -11.33
CA THR A 67 -9.04 2.77 -9.93
C THR A 67 -8.26 1.57 -9.43
N PHE A 68 -7.52 1.75 -8.33
CA PHE A 68 -6.67 0.70 -7.75
C PHE A 68 -6.39 0.96 -6.27
N THR A 69 -5.88 -0.05 -5.58
CA THR A 69 -5.51 -0.02 -4.17
C THR A 69 -4.01 0.25 -4.00
N ILE A 70 -3.66 0.97 -2.95
CA ILE A 70 -2.31 0.92 -2.38
C ILE A 70 -2.43 0.45 -0.94
N GLU A 71 -1.83 -0.69 -0.64
CA GLU A 71 -2.08 -1.45 0.59
C GLU A 71 -0.80 -2.02 1.23
N PRO A 72 0.22 -1.19 1.50
CA PRO A 72 1.52 -1.68 1.95
C PRO A 72 1.43 -2.44 3.27
N MET A 73 1.94 -3.68 3.25
CA MET A 73 2.27 -4.45 4.44
C MET A 73 3.74 -4.21 4.80
N VAL A 74 3.97 -3.73 6.02
CA VAL A 74 5.31 -3.44 6.55
C VAL A 74 5.59 -4.29 7.78
N ASN A 75 6.80 -4.86 7.85
CA ASN A 75 7.21 -5.76 8.93
C ASN A 75 8.27 -5.11 9.81
N ALA A 76 8.22 -5.38 11.11
CA ALA A 76 9.29 -5.04 12.06
C ALA A 76 10.55 -5.91 11.89
N GLY A 77 10.45 -6.95 11.07
CA GLY A 77 11.49 -7.94 10.81
C GLY A 77 11.82 -8.07 9.33
N GLY A 78 12.08 -9.31 8.91
CA GLY A 78 12.29 -9.66 7.50
C GLY A 78 11.03 -9.48 6.64
N HIS A 79 11.24 -9.36 5.33
CA HIS A 79 10.15 -9.17 4.36
C HIS A 79 9.45 -10.48 3.94
N ASN A 80 10.00 -11.62 4.35
CA ASN A 80 9.49 -12.93 3.97
C ASN A 80 8.19 -13.23 4.72
N SER A 81 7.27 -13.86 4.00
CA SER A 81 5.98 -14.29 4.51
C SER A 81 5.81 -15.78 4.31
N GLU A 82 5.16 -16.43 5.27
CA GLU A 82 4.69 -17.80 5.18
C GLU A 82 3.17 -17.84 5.20
N ARG A 83 2.60 -18.93 4.70
CA ARG A 83 1.16 -19.17 4.71
C ARG A 83 0.86 -20.34 5.62
N TRP A 84 -0.10 -20.15 6.51
CA TRP A 84 -0.57 -21.20 7.40
C TRP A 84 -1.27 -22.35 6.65
N PRO A 85 -1.44 -23.51 7.31
CA PRO A 85 -2.13 -24.67 6.71
C PRO A 85 -3.59 -24.42 6.31
N ASP A 86 -4.21 -23.35 6.80
CA ASP A 86 -5.55 -22.91 6.37
C ASP A 86 -5.59 -22.37 4.92
N ASN A 87 -4.43 -22.26 4.26
CA ASN A 87 -4.22 -21.75 2.91
C ASN A 87 -4.57 -20.26 2.72
N TRP A 88 -4.68 -19.49 3.80
CA TRP A 88 -5.06 -18.07 3.78
C TRP A 88 -4.19 -17.20 4.68
N THR A 89 -4.02 -17.56 5.95
CA THR A 89 -3.38 -16.68 6.91
C THR A 89 -1.91 -16.50 6.55
N ALA A 90 -1.54 -15.26 6.23
CA ALA A 90 -0.18 -14.86 5.92
C ALA A 90 0.51 -14.31 7.16
N VAL A 91 1.66 -14.90 7.52
CA VAL A 91 2.46 -14.48 8.67
C VAL A 91 3.87 -14.13 8.26
N THR A 92 4.58 -13.38 9.11
CA THR A 92 6.01 -13.14 8.95
C THR A 92 6.80 -14.41 9.24
N SER A 93 7.81 -14.71 8.42
CA SER A 93 8.68 -15.89 8.64
C SER A 93 9.48 -15.85 9.94
N ASP A 94 9.69 -14.66 10.51
CA ASP A 94 10.43 -14.48 11.77
C ASP A 94 9.53 -14.23 12.98
N GLY A 95 8.21 -14.34 12.82
CA GLY A 95 7.22 -14.14 13.89
C GLY A 95 7.11 -12.71 14.40
N LYS A 96 7.83 -11.73 13.82
CA LYS A 96 7.74 -10.33 14.25
C LYS A 96 6.46 -9.66 13.75
N PRO A 97 5.97 -8.60 14.43
CA PRO A 97 4.76 -7.89 14.02
C PRO A 97 4.82 -7.34 12.59
N SER A 98 3.65 -7.35 11.94
CA SER A 98 3.37 -6.70 10.66
C SER A 98 2.19 -5.74 10.82
N ALA A 99 2.14 -4.71 9.99
CA ALA A 99 1.05 -3.74 9.95
C ALA A 99 0.71 -3.38 8.50
N GLN A 100 -0.56 -3.01 8.27
CA GLN A 100 -1.07 -2.62 6.95
C GLN A 100 -2.03 -1.44 7.07
N PHE A 101 -2.04 -0.59 6.04
CA PHE A 101 -3.12 0.35 5.74
C PHE A 101 -3.42 0.27 4.25
N GLU A 102 -4.69 0.45 3.89
CA GLU A 102 -5.15 0.41 2.51
C GLU A 102 -6.04 1.61 2.18
N GLN A 103 -5.94 2.07 0.94
CA GLN A 103 -6.89 3.01 0.34
C GLN A 103 -7.19 2.62 -1.10
N THR A 104 -8.45 2.76 -1.51
CA THR A 104 -8.84 2.76 -2.93
C THR A 104 -8.70 4.17 -3.48
N LEU A 105 -7.97 4.29 -4.60
CA LEU A 105 -7.66 5.55 -5.26
C LEU A 105 -8.30 5.59 -6.65
N LEU A 106 -8.84 6.74 -7.03
CA LEU A 106 -9.22 7.08 -8.41
C LEU A 106 -8.24 8.11 -8.95
N VAL A 107 -7.51 7.79 -10.02
CA VAL A 107 -6.66 8.77 -10.70
C VAL A 107 -7.54 9.77 -11.43
N THR A 108 -7.35 11.06 -11.14
CA THR A 108 -8.03 12.18 -11.82
C THR A 108 -7.09 12.83 -12.83
N ASP A 109 -7.57 13.82 -13.58
CA ASP A 109 -6.73 14.50 -14.59
C ASP A 109 -5.52 15.23 -14.00
N SER A 110 -5.59 15.64 -12.73
CA SER A 110 -4.56 16.43 -12.05
C SER A 110 -3.89 15.72 -10.86
N GLY A 111 -4.38 14.54 -10.46
CA GLY A 111 -3.93 13.86 -9.25
C GLY A 111 -4.68 12.56 -8.99
N CYS A 112 -5.18 12.40 -7.77
CA CYS A 112 -6.09 11.33 -7.41
C CYS A 112 -7.04 11.71 -6.28
N ASP A 113 -8.20 11.05 -6.29
CA ASP A 113 -9.14 11.04 -5.18
C ASP A 113 -8.94 9.78 -4.34
N VAL A 114 -9.02 9.94 -3.02
CA VAL A 114 -8.96 8.84 -2.05
C VAL A 114 -10.39 8.45 -1.69
N LEU A 115 -10.94 7.45 -2.38
CA LEU A 115 -12.37 7.09 -2.30
C LEU A 115 -12.78 6.52 -0.93
N THR A 116 -11.80 5.99 -0.19
CA THR A 116 -12.00 5.36 1.12
C THR A 116 -11.47 6.21 2.28
N ALA A 117 -11.28 7.51 2.04
CA ALA A 117 -10.82 8.42 3.07
C ALA A 117 -11.80 8.47 4.25
N ARG A 118 -11.28 8.46 5.48
CA ARG A 118 -12.09 8.78 6.67
C ARG A 118 -12.49 10.26 6.62
N ASN A 119 -13.72 10.57 7.05
CA ASN A 119 -14.23 11.94 7.11
C ASN A 119 -13.36 12.88 7.96
N THR A 120 -12.64 12.36 8.94
CA THR A 120 -11.74 13.15 9.81
C THR A 120 -10.39 13.47 9.16
N GLY A 121 -10.06 12.87 8.01
CA GLY A 121 -8.75 12.99 7.37
C GLY A 121 -7.58 12.36 8.16
N ARG A 122 -7.86 11.68 9.28
CA ARG A 122 -6.87 10.99 10.12
C ARG A 122 -7.26 9.51 10.30
N PRO A 123 -6.30 8.58 10.39
CA PRO A 123 -6.58 7.18 10.67
C PRO A 123 -6.90 6.94 12.16
N TRP A 124 -7.67 5.90 12.47
CA TRP A 124 -8.25 5.70 13.81
C TRP A 124 -7.19 5.50 14.89
N PHE A 125 -6.07 4.83 14.57
CA PHE A 125 -4.99 4.62 15.52
C PHE A 125 -4.37 5.94 16.00
N MET A 126 -4.38 7.01 15.19
CA MET A 126 -3.92 8.33 15.63
C MET A 126 -4.87 8.93 16.66
N ASP A 127 -6.18 8.74 16.50
CA ASP A 127 -7.19 9.18 17.47
C ASP A 127 -7.00 8.43 18.81
N GLN A 128 -6.56 7.17 18.78
CA GLN A 128 -6.26 6.39 19.99
C GLN A 128 -4.98 6.84 20.66
N LEU A 129 -3.90 7.04 19.89
CA LEU A 129 -2.64 7.53 20.43
C LEU A 129 -2.83 8.89 21.13
N GLU A 130 -3.60 9.80 20.54
CA GLU A 130 -3.87 11.10 21.15
C GLU A 130 -4.59 10.94 22.50
N LYS A 131 -5.58 10.06 22.61
CA LYS A 131 -6.30 9.79 23.87
C LYS A 131 -5.46 9.09 24.93
N SER A 132 -4.53 8.22 24.52
CA SER A 132 -3.71 7.44 25.45
C SER A 132 -2.50 8.21 25.98
N TYR A 133 -2.08 9.27 25.28
CA TYR A 133 -0.89 10.06 25.62
C TYR A 133 -1.18 11.55 25.86
N SER A 134 -2.45 11.95 25.97
CA SER A 134 -2.91 13.26 26.47
C SER A 134 -3.13 13.22 27.98
#